data_AF-A0A970U166-F1
#
_entry.id   AF-A0A970U166-F1
#
_cell.length_a   1.000
_cell.length_b   1.000
_cell.length_c   1.000
_cell.angle_alpha   90.00
_cell.angle_beta   90.00
_cell.angle_gamma   90.00
#
_symmetry.space_group_name_H-M   'P 1'
#
loop_
_entity.id
_entity.type
_entity.pdbx_description
1 polymer ?
#
loop_
_entity_poly.entity_id
_entity_poly.type
_entity_poly.pdbx_seq_one_letter_code
_entity_poly.pdbx_strand_id
1 'polypeptide(L)'
;VITQDATGTLPGVRNKKIIIPGGDKEVYSEYLKLMAKFYQDKIIDQDFFTLDTVGVSAKATEGKLGVIATDPFAVSPDYDMFSQYTALGAMTSALNDKVFAVKKPTWTCGGCFVSANAENKELIARWADWMCTNEGTHAAWVGACRNEEHLMLEGFGGWYCDEKWSRVDYDRVDVEGGTTKWENAVVYLKSVVAGFNMGSIGTTIGENRYRHSLSNLPVLEYYDWYKASPENGDYYWRISAMEAFDNIQVSSLTTLVYFDEDTSDRITELASVINAHIEAESAKFITGARSLNELDNYFTELDNLGFQEYLGYYAEAYAAALENY
;
A
#
# COMPACT_ATOMS: atom_id res chain seq x y z
N VAL A 1 -15.58 5.02 -9.18
CA VAL A 1 -14.41 4.90 -10.08
C VAL A 1 -13.58 3.72 -9.60
N ILE A 2 -13.11 2.88 -10.50
CA ILE A 2 -12.18 1.79 -10.18
C ILE A 2 -10.76 2.34 -10.40
N THR A 3 -10.07 2.69 -9.33
CA THR A 3 -8.68 3.17 -9.34
C THR A 3 -7.93 2.60 -8.14
N GLN A 4 -6.61 2.49 -8.25
CA GLN A 4 -5.73 2.09 -7.16
C GLN A 4 -5.02 3.28 -6.50
N ASP A 5 -5.24 4.46 -7.06
CA ASP A 5 -4.56 5.66 -6.67
C ASP A 5 -5.43 6.51 -5.74
N ALA A 6 -4.86 6.86 -4.59
CA ALA A 6 -5.51 7.66 -3.57
C ALA A 6 -5.51 9.16 -3.91
N THR A 7 -4.58 9.63 -4.76
CA THR A 7 -4.49 11.05 -5.12
C THR A 7 -5.33 11.42 -6.34
N GLY A 8 -5.80 10.43 -7.10
CA GLY A 8 -6.64 10.63 -8.28
C GLY A 8 -5.87 11.12 -9.51
N THR A 9 -4.56 10.96 -9.52
CA THR A 9 -3.63 11.36 -10.58
C THR A 9 -3.32 10.23 -11.57
N LEU A 10 -3.50 8.96 -11.17
CA LEU A 10 -3.27 7.81 -12.04
C LEU A 10 -4.55 7.37 -12.78
N PRO A 11 -4.41 6.66 -13.93
CA PRO A 11 -5.53 6.14 -14.68
C PRO A 11 -6.43 5.19 -13.88
N GLY A 12 -7.73 5.33 -14.09
CA GLY A 12 -8.76 4.46 -13.56
C GLY A 12 -9.88 4.22 -14.57
N VAL A 13 -10.88 3.44 -14.16
CA VAL A 13 -12.05 3.10 -14.99
C VAL A 13 -13.32 3.65 -14.39
N ARG A 14 -14.11 4.31 -15.23
CA ARG A 14 -15.48 4.70 -14.92
C ARG A 14 -16.36 4.45 -16.13
N ASN A 15 -17.48 3.76 -15.95
CA ASN A 15 -18.44 3.49 -17.03
C ASN A 15 -17.79 2.88 -18.29
N LYS A 16 -16.84 1.95 -18.08
CA LYS A 16 -16.03 1.29 -19.13
C LYS A 16 -15.13 2.24 -19.95
N LYS A 17 -14.86 3.45 -19.45
CA LYS A 17 -13.93 4.40 -20.04
C LYS A 17 -12.72 4.60 -19.15
N ILE A 18 -11.56 4.77 -19.77
CA ILE A 18 -10.36 5.24 -19.10
C ILE A 18 -10.58 6.70 -18.72
N ILE A 19 -10.29 7.00 -17.46
CA ILE A 19 -10.30 8.36 -16.93
C ILE A 19 -9.07 8.53 -16.05
N ILE A 20 -8.70 9.77 -15.75
CA ILE A 20 -7.88 10.10 -14.59
C ILE A 20 -8.80 10.86 -13.63
N PRO A 21 -9.01 10.39 -12.38
CA PRO A 21 -10.03 10.94 -11.49
C PRO A 21 -9.96 12.46 -11.34
N GLY A 22 -8.76 13.04 -11.22
CA GLY A 22 -8.53 14.48 -11.06
C GLY A 22 -9.02 15.36 -12.21
N GLY A 23 -9.27 14.78 -13.39
CA GLY A 23 -9.86 15.48 -14.54
C GLY A 23 -11.25 15.00 -14.96
N ASP A 24 -11.85 14.02 -14.25
CA ASP A 24 -13.25 13.66 -14.48
C ASP A 24 -14.16 14.68 -13.80
N LYS A 25 -14.76 15.56 -14.61
CA LYS A 25 -15.57 16.68 -14.14
C LYS A 25 -16.69 16.30 -13.18
N GLU A 26 -17.34 15.16 -13.39
CA GLU A 26 -18.50 14.78 -12.59
C GLU A 26 -18.08 14.18 -11.25
N VAL A 27 -17.20 13.17 -11.25
CA VAL A 27 -16.83 12.52 -9.97
C VAL A 27 -15.91 13.38 -9.12
N TYR A 28 -14.97 14.09 -9.75
CA TYR A 28 -14.00 14.90 -9.01
C TYR A 28 -14.67 16.09 -8.33
N SER A 29 -15.62 16.73 -9.01
CA SER A 29 -16.40 17.83 -8.43
C SER A 29 -17.20 17.37 -7.21
N GLU A 30 -17.87 16.21 -7.28
CA GLU A 30 -18.62 15.67 -6.14
C GLU A 30 -17.71 15.23 -4.99
N TYR A 31 -16.54 14.66 -5.32
CA TYR A 31 -15.50 14.35 -4.33
C TYR A 31 -15.03 15.61 -3.59
N LEU A 32 -14.64 16.67 -4.32
CA LEU A 32 -14.16 17.91 -3.72
C LEU A 32 -15.22 18.59 -2.86
N LYS A 33 -16.49 18.61 -3.30
CA LYS A 33 -17.60 19.12 -2.49
C LYS A 33 -17.76 18.36 -1.18
N LEU A 34 -17.69 17.02 -1.23
CA LEU A 34 -17.80 16.18 -0.04
C LEU A 34 -16.63 16.39 0.92
N MET A 35 -15.40 16.39 0.41
CA MET A 35 -14.20 16.58 1.23
C MET A 35 -14.12 17.99 1.81
N ALA A 36 -14.47 19.03 1.04
CA ALA A 36 -14.56 20.39 1.55
C ALA A 36 -15.63 20.50 2.65
N LYS A 37 -16.77 19.83 2.49
CA LYS A 37 -17.79 19.74 3.55
C LYS A 37 -17.24 19.02 4.79
N PHE A 38 -16.57 17.89 4.65
CA PHE A 38 -15.98 17.18 5.78
C PHE A 38 -14.90 18.01 6.49
N TYR A 39 -14.12 18.78 5.75
CA TYR A 39 -13.15 19.71 6.33
C TYR A 39 -13.84 20.87 7.07
N GLN A 40 -14.86 21.49 6.46
CA GLN A 40 -15.65 22.56 7.08
C GLN A 40 -16.38 22.09 8.35
N ASP A 41 -16.95 20.89 8.33
CA ASP A 41 -17.64 20.26 9.44
C ASP A 41 -16.67 19.71 10.51
N LYS A 42 -15.35 19.85 10.30
CA LYS A 42 -14.27 19.35 11.18
C LYS A 42 -14.31 17.83 11.39
N ILE A 43 -14.81 17.10 10.41
CA ILE A 43 -14.71 15.63 10.32
C ILE A 43 -13.29 15.25 9.91
N ILE A 44 -12.72 15.98 8.94
CA ILE A 44 -11.29 15.91 8.63
C ILE A 44 -10.53 16.79 9.63
N ASP A 45 -9.45 16.25 10.17
CA ASP A 45 -8.55 16.98 11.08
C ASP A 45 -8.05 18.26 10.40
N GLN A 46 -8.05 19.38 11.12
CA GLN A 46 -7.69 20.68 10.54
C GLN A 46 -6.19 20.81 10.26
N ASP A 47 -5.37 19.92 10.83
CA ASP A 47 -3.95 19.83 10.53
C ASP A 47 -3.66 18.75 9.46
N PHE A 48 -4.68 18.17 8.81
CA PHE A 48 -4.51 17.00 7.93
C PHE A 48 -3.40 17.16 6.88
N PHE A 49 -3.26 18.34 6.28
CA PHE A 49 -2.24 18.60 5.24
C PHE A 49 -0.84 18.89 5.79
N THR A 50 -0.68 19.06 7.10
CA THR A 50 0.60 19.39 7.76
C THR A 50 1.02 18.36 8.81
N LEU A 51 0.14 17.42 9.16
CA LEU A 51 0.37 16.40 10.17
C LEU A 51 1.29 15.29 9.62
N ASP A 52 2.34 14.97 10.37
CA ASP A 52 3.21 13.83 10.08
C ASP A 52 2.72 12.55 10.78
N THR A 53 3.37 11.42 10.49
CA THR A 53 3.00 10.11 11.07
C THR A 53 3.08 10.10 12.59
N VAL A 54 4.03 10.84 13.19
CA VAL A 54 4.18 10.92 14.66
C VAL A 54 2.99 11.65 15.28
N GLY A 55 2.57 12.76 14.67
CA GLY A 55 1.37 13.50 15.06
C GLY A 55 0.09 12.68 14.92
N VAL A 56 -0.05 11.89 13.83
CA VAL A 56 -1.17 10.95 13.66
C VAL A 56 -1.19 9.93 14.80
N SER A 57 -0.06 9.29 15.09
CA SER A 57 0.03 8.27 16.15
C SER A 57 -0.25 8.83 17.54
N ALA A 58 0.20 10.06 17.83
CA ALA A 58 -0.12 10.75 19.07
C ALA A 58 -1.64 10.99 19.21
N LYS A 59 -2.29 11.54 18.16
CA LYS A 59 -3.75 11.78 18.16
C LYS A 59 -4.55 10.49 18.28
N ALA A 60 -4.11 9.41 17.65
CA ALA A 60 -4.74 8.09 17.76
C ALA A 60 -4.67 7.53 19.18
N THR A 61 -3.49 7.63 19.83
CA THR A 61 -3.28 7.14 21.21
C THR A 61 -4.09 7.95 22.21
N GLU A 62 -4.35 9.23 21.93
CA GLU A 62 -5.27 10.08 22.70
C GLU A 62 -6.76 9.77 22.44
N GLY A 63 -7.08 8.80 21.58
CA GLY A 63 -8.46 8.42 21.25
C GLY A 63 -9.21 9.45 20.41
N LYS A 64 -8.50 10.31 19.66
CA LYS A 64 -9.10 11.42 18.90
C LYS A 64 -9.46 11.07 17.45
N LEU A 65 -9.09 9.89 16.96
CA LEU A 65 -9.33 9.48 15.58
C LEU A 65 -10.49 8.48 15.48
N GLY A 66 -11.57 8.87 14.81
CA GLY A 66 -12.67 7.96 14.46
C GLY A 66 -12.35 7.05 13.28
N VAL A 67 -11.46 7.49 12.38
CA VAL A 67 -10.94 6.69 11.26
C VAL A 67 -9.43 6.82 11.26
N ILE A 68 -8.74 5.68 11.19
CA ILE A 68 -7.28 5.59 11.06
C ILE A 68 -6.98 5.10 9.65
N ALA A 69 -6.20 5.88 8.88
CA ALA A 69 -5.81 5.55 7.51
C ALA A 69 -4.59 4.62 7.43
N THR A 70 -4.42 3.75 8.43
CA THR A 70 -3.35 2.76 8.54
C THR A 70 -3.79 1.64 9.49
N ASP A 71 -2.94 0.64 9.71
CA ASP A 71 -3.24 -0.50 10.56
C ASP A 71 -3.24 -0.03 12.03
N PRO A 72 -4.35 -0.19 12.78
CA PRO A 72 -4.45 0.33 14.15
C PRO A 72 -3.34 -0.19 15.08
N PHE A 73 -2.90 -1.44 14.90
CA PHE A 73 -1.82 -2.05 15.70
C PHE A 73 -0.43 -1.43 15.42
N ALA A 74 -0.23 -0.85 14.22
CA ALA A 74 1.01 -0.16 13.89
C ALA A 74 1.09 1.21 14.56
N VAL A 75 -0.07 1.77 14.94
CA VAL A 75 -0.16 3.01 15.70
C VAL A 75 0.00 2.76 17.20
N SER A 76 -0.68 1.75 17.73
CA SER A 76 -0.46 1.26 19.10
C SER A 76 -0.60 -0.26 19.14
N PRO A 77 0.39 -0.99 19.65
CA PRO A 77 0.31 -2.44 19.82
C PRO A 77 -0.57 -2.86 21.02
N ASP A 78 -1.18 -1.91 21.73
CA ASP A 78 -2.10 -2.19 22.84
C ASP A 78 -3.43 -2.75 22.34
N TYR A 79 -3.75 -3.98 22.78
CA TYR A 79 -4.98 -4.69 22.40
C TYR A 79 -6.24 -3.89 22.70
N ASP A 80 -6.31 -3.26 23.87
CA ASP A 80 -7.49 -2.52 24.29
C ASP A 80 -7.73 -1.29 23.40
N MET A 81 -6.67 -0.76 22.76
CA MET A 81 -6.77 0.33 21.80
C MET A 81 -7.15 -0.18 20.41
N PHE A 82 -6.36 -1.07 19.80
CA PHE A 82 -6.59 -1.44 18.41
C PHE A 82 -7.87 -2.26 18.20
N SER A 83 -8.33 -2.99 19.22
CA SER A 83 -9.57 -3.78 19.17
C SER A 83 -10.85 -2.91 19.13
N GLN A 84 -10.74 -1.60 19.35
CA GLN A 84 -11.86 -0.67 19.19
C GLN A 84 -12.17 -0.36 17.71
N TYR A 85 -11.25 -0.69 16.81
CA TYR A 85 -11.36 -0.39 15.39
C TYR A 85 -11.77 -1.63 14.59
N THR A 86 -12.42 -1.40 13.45
CA THR A 86 -12.71 -2.43 12.43
C THR A 86 -12.53 -1.78 11.07
N ALA A 87 -12.30 -2.59 10.03
CA ALA A 87 -12.25 -2.11 8.66
C ALA A 87 -13.56 -1.41 8.30
N LEU A 88 -13.44 -0.17 7.79
CA LEU A 88 -14.57 0.59 7.27
C LEU A 88 -14.93 0.04 5.89
N GLY A 89 -16.06 -0.69 5.81
CA GLY A 89 -16.55 -1.29 4.56
C GLY A 89 -16.82 -0.25 3.46
N ALA A 90 -16.84 -0.72 2.21
CA ALA A 90 -17.11 0.16 1.06
C ALA A 90 -18.53 0.73 1.10
N MET A 91 -18.66 2.01 0.78
CA MET A 91 -19.94 2.73 0.79
C MET A 91 -20.43 3.02 -0.63
N THR A 92 -21.75 3.15 -0.78
CA THR A 92 -22.38 3.71 -1.98
C THR A 92 -22.32 5.24 -1.95
N SER A 93 -22.60 5.87 -3.09
CA SER A 93 -22.75 7.33 -3.19
C SER A 93 -23.89 7.69 -4.15
N ALA A 94 -24.21 8.98 -4.25
CA ALA A 94 -25.19 9.47 -5.22
C ALA A 94 -24.80 9.16 -6.68
N LEU A 95 -23.51 8.92 -6.96
CA LEU A 95 -22.99 8.58 -8.29
C LEU A 95 -22.80 7.08 -8.51
N ASN A 96 -22.97 6.24 -7.47
CA ASN A 96 -22.68 4.82 -7.54
C ASN A 96 -23.48 4.03 -6.50
N ASP A 97 -24.38 3.18 -6.96
CA ASP A 97 -25.26 2.34 -6.15
C ASP A 97 -24.67 0.96 -5.80
N LYS A 98 -23.47 0.64 -6.32
CA LYS A 98 -22.79 -0.63 -6.09
C LYS A 98 -21.60 -0.49 -5.15
N VAL A 99 -21.61 -1.24 -4.06
CA VAL A 99 -20.42 -1.39 -3.22
C VAL A 99 -19.36 -2.23 -3.94
N PHE A 100 -18.13 -1.76 -3.96
CA PHE A 100 -16.98 -2.53 -4.43
C PHE A 100 -15.70 -2.05 -3.75
N ALA A 101 -14.71 -2.94 -3.64
CA ALA A 101 -13.36 -2.62 -3.22
C ALA A 101 -12.39 -2.96 -4.36
N VAL A 102 -11.42 -2.08 -4.62
CA VAL A 102 -10.44 -2.33 -5.68
C VAL A 102 -9.33 -3.24 -5.15
N LYS A 103 -9.15 -4.39 -5.81
CA LYS A 103 -8.04 -5.29 -5.51
C LYS A 103 -6.74 -4.67 -6.04
N LYS A 104 -5.74 -4.51 -5.17
CA LYS A 104 -4.37 -4.12 -5.57
C LYS A 104 -3.76 -5.19 -6.48
N PRO A 105 -2.92 -4.83 -7.46
CA PRO A 105 -2.28 -5.82 -8.33
C PRO A 105 -1.27 -6.61 -7.50
N THR A 106 -1.08 -7.87 -7.86
CA THR A 106 -0.09 -8.74 -7.22
C THR A 106 1.27 -8.69 -7.92
N TRP A 107 1.46 -7.74 -8.84
CA TRP A 107 2.64 -7.62 -9.70
C TRP A 107 3.16 -6.20 -9.66
N THR A 108 4.48 -6.07 -9.62
CA THR A 108 5.23 -4.83 -9.77
C THR A 108 6.31 -5.04 -10.82
N CYS A 109 6.70 -3.99 -11.52
CA CYS A 109 7.88 -4.02 -12.39
C CYS A 109 9.05 -3.30 -11.70
N GLY A 110 10.27 -3.79 -11.93
CA GLY A 110 11.49 -3.28 -11.31
C GLY A 110 11.94 -4.14 -10.14
N GLY A 111 12.89 -3.64 -9.34
CA GLY A 111 13.41 -4.31 -8.14
C GLY A 111 14.80 -4.94 -8.31
N CYS A 112 15.19 -5.34 -9.52
CA CYS A 112 16.56 -5.78 -9.81
C CYS A 112 17.00 -5.32 -11.20
N PHE A 113 18.11 -4.58 -11.27
CA PHE A 113 18.73 -4.13 -12.51
C PHE A 113 20.19 -4.56 -12.54
N VAL A 114 20.66 -5.05 -13.68
CA VAL A 114 22.06 -5.45 -13.87
C VAL A 114 22.74 -4.44 -14.78
N SER A 115 23.78 -3.77 -14.27
CA SER A 115 24.59 -2.86 -15.08
C SER A 115 25.21 -3.59 -16.28
N ALA A 116 25.25 -2.93 -17.43
CA ALA A 116 25.99 -3.41 -18.60
C ALA A 116 27.47 -3.70 -18.27
N ASN A 117 28.03 -2.97 -17.29
CA ASN A 117 29.42 -3.09 -16.85
C ASN A 117 29.62 -4.12 -15.72
N ALA A 118 28.58 -4.82 -15.26
CA ALA A 118 28.73 -5.81 -14.20
C ALA A 118 29.68 -6.94 -14.64
N GLU A 119 30.68 -7.27 -13.82
CA GLU A 119 31.70 -8.28 -14.13
C GLU A 119 31.11 -9.69 -14.12
N ASN A 120 30.31 -10.03 -13.11
CA ASN A 120 29.82 -11.39 -12.85
C ASN A 120 28.32 -11.55 -13.14
N LYS A 121 27.89 -11.24 -14.37
CA LYS A 121 26.46 -11.26 -14.77
C LYS A 121 25.76 -12.60 -14.49
N GLU A 122 26.45 -13.72 -14.71
CA GLU A 122 25.92 -15.06 -14.43
C GLU A 122 25.68 -15.30 -12.93
N LEU A 123 26.59 -14.84 -12.06
CA LEU A 123 26.41 -14.95 -10.61
C LEU A 123 25.23 -14.09 -10.14
N ILE A 124 25.11 -12.87 -10.68
CA ILE A 124 23.99 -11.97 -10.38
C ILE A 124 22.67 -12.62 -10.82
N ALA A 125 22.63 -13.23 -12.00
CA ALA A 125 21.45 -13.93 -12.50
C ALA A 125 21.08 -15.13 -11.61
N ARG A 126 22.06 -15.94 -11.17
CA ARG A 126 21.81 -17.06 -10.23
C ARG A 126 21.32 -16.59 -8.87
N TRP A 127 21.84 -15.48 -8.37
CA TRP A 127 21.37 -14.88 -7.12
C TRP A 127 19.93 -14.36 -7.26
N ALA A 128 19.59 -13.70 -8.37
CA ALA A 128 18.23 -13.26 -8.66
C ALA A 128 17.26 -14.45 -8.81
N ASP A 129 17.70 -15.55 -9.43
CA ASP A 129 16.92 -16.79 -9.53
C ASP A 129 16.68 -17.42 -8.16
N TRP A 130 17.69 -17.46 -7.28
CA TRP A 130 17.52 -17.93 -5.90
C TRP A 130 16.49 -17.09 -5.12
N MET A 131 16.46 -15.76 -5.33
CA MET A 131 15.44 -14.88 -4.73
C MET A 131 14.00 -15.20 -5.17
N CYS A 132 13.83 -15.92 -6.29
CA CYS A 132 12.53 -16.40 -6.76
C CYS A 132 12.13 -17.78 -6.20
N THR A 133 12.99 -18.41 -5.40
CA THR A 133 12.67 -19.66 -4.68
C THR A 133 11.93 -19.37 -3.38
N ASN A 134 11.26 -20.39 -2.81
CA ASN A 134 10.63 -20.28 -1.49
C ASN A 134 11.64 -19.91 -0.39
N GLU A 135 12.87 -20.42 -0.44
CA GLU A 135 13.89 -20.08 0.55
C GLU A 135 14.33 -18.61 0.41
N GLY A 136 14.75 -18.21 -0.79
CA GLY A 136 15.29 -16.87 -1.04
C GLY A 136 14.28 -15.75 -0.84
N THR A 137 13.07 -15.89 -1.37
CA THR A 137 12.02 -14.86 -1.23
C THR A 137 11.66 -14.60 0.23
N HIS A 138 11.58 -15.65 1.05
CA HIS A 138 11.28 -15.52 2.47
C HIS A 138 12.50 -15.08 3.28
N ALA A 139 13.70 -15.59 2.97
CA ALA A 139 14.92 -15.13 3.64
C ALA A 139 15.14 -13.62 3.43
N ALA A 140 14.87 -13.09 2.25
CA ALA A 140 15.04 -11.67 1.96
C ALA A 140 13.93 -10.78 2.54
N TRP A 141 12.73 -11.34 2.74
CA TRP A 141 11.59 -10.66 3.36
C TRP A 141 11.63 -10.70 4.89
N VAL A 142 11.70 -11.91 5.46
CA VAL A 142 11.55 -12.17 6.91
C VAL A 142 12.85 -12.58 7.59
N GLY A 143 13.96 -12.73 6.87
CA GLY A 143 15.25 -13.13 7.44
C GLY A 143 15.39 -14.64 7.65
N ALA A 144 16.51 -15.05 8.24
CA ALA A 144 16.78 -16.45 8.57
C ALA A 144 15.97 -16.92 9.79
N CYS A 145 15.31 -18.08 9.66
CA CYS A 145 14.73 -18.77 10.81
C CYS A 145 15.86 -19.37 11.65
N ARG A 146 15.81 -19.22 12.98
CA ARG A 146 16.82 -19.79 13.89
C ARG A 146 16.96 -21.31 13.81
N ASN A 147 15.95 -22.00 13.27
CA ASN A 147 15.95 -23.45 13.10
C ASN A 147 16.58 -23.89 11.77
N GLU A 148 16.94 -22.95 10.88
CA GLU A 148 17.56 -23.21 9.59
C GLU A 148 19.05 -22.80 9.63
N GLU A 149 19.89 -23.68 10.18
CA GLU A 149 21.31 -23.38 10.45
C GLU A 149 22.09 -22.91 9.21
N HIS A 150 21.74 -23.37 8.00
CA HIS A 150 22.45 -22.97 6.77
C HIS A 150 22.17 -21.54 6.31
N LEU A 151 21.09 -20.92 6.79
CA LEU A 151 20.75 -19.51 6.52
C LEU A 151 21.28 -18.57 7.59
N MET A 152 21.78 -19.10 8.71
CA MET A 152 22.23 -18.29 9.83
C MET A 152 23.56 -17.61 9.54
N LEU A 153 23.64 -16.33 9.88
CA LEU A 153 24.86 -15.53 9.82
C LEU A 153 25.46 -15.36 11.22
N GLU A 154 26.79 -15.34 11.30
CA GLU A 154 27.49 -15.14 12.58
C GLU A 154 27.04 -13.81 13.24
N GLY A 155 26.65 -13.90 14.51
CA GLY A 155 26.18 -12.74 15.29
C GLY A 155 24.68 -12.41 15.14
N PHE A 156 23.92 -13.15 14.34
CA PHE A 156 22.46 -13.01 14.24
C PHE A 156 21.75 -14.19 14.92
N GLY A 157 20.75 -13.91 15.76
CA GLY A 157 19.97 -14.96 16.42
C GLY A 157 18.76 -15.46 15.63
N GLY A 158 18.38 -14.76 14.54
CA GLY A 158 17.28 -15.15 13.66
C GLY A 158 15.90 -15.00 14.30
N TRP A 159 14.86 -15.46 13.60
CA TRP A 159 13.48 -15.44 14.07
C TRP A 159 12.90 -16.84 14.27
N TYR A 160 11.82 -16.93 15.04
CA TYR A 160 10.92 -18.08 15.12
C TYR A 160 9.48 -17.61 15.41
N CYS A 161 8.51 -18.51 15.33
CA CYS A 161 7.18 -18.30 15.88
C CYS A 161 7.04 -19.03 17.22
N ASP A 162 6.49 -18.35 18.22
CA ASP A 162 6.19 -18.95 19.51
C ASP A 162 4.92 -19.83 19.47
N GLU A 163 4.54 -20.40 20.62
CA GLU A 163 3.33 -21.23 20.76
C GLU A 163 2.01 -20.51 20.49
N LYS A 164 2.01 -19.18 20.37
CA LYS A 164 0.86 -18.35 19.94
C LYS A 164 0.94 -17.98 18.46
N TRP A 165 1.81 -18.66 17.71
CA TRP A 165 2.13 -18.37 16.31
C TRP A 165 2.70 -16.95 16.08
N SER A 166 3.08 -16.24 17.15
CA SER A 166 3.57 -14.86 17.05
C SER A 166 5.06 -14.84 16.70
N ARG A 167 5.47 -13.87 15.86
CA ARG A 167 6.88 -13.70 15.49
C ARG A 167 7.70 -13.25 16.69
N VAL A 168 8.81 -13.95 16.93
CA VAL A 168 9.85 -13.57 17.87
C VAL A 168 11.17 -13.44 17.13
N ASP A 169 11.76 -12.24 17.18
CA ASP A 169 13.07 -11.95 16.64
C ASP A 169 14.08 -11.93 17.79
N TYR A 170 15.06 -12.83 17.79
CA TYR A 170 16.03 -12.96 18.89
C TYR A 170 16.69 -11.62 19.20
N ASP A 171 17.23 -10.94 18.18
CA ASP A 171 17.96 -9.68 18.32
C ASP A 171 17.06 -8.48 18.69
N ARG A 172 15.73 -8.65 18.64
CA ARG A 172 14.76 -7.61 19.06
C ARG A 172 14.35 -7.76 20.51
N VAL A 173 14.07 -8.99 20.95
CA VAL A 173 13.46 -9.26 22.27
C VAL A 173 14.45 -9.69 23.34
N ASP A 174 15.63 -10.18 22.96
CA ASP A 174 16.64 -10.71 23.88
C ASP A 174 17.89 -9.81 23.87
N VAL A 175 17.73 -8.56 24.30
CA VAL A 175 18.84 -7.61 24.50
C VAL A 175 19.17 -7.48 25.99
N GLU A 176 20.45 -7.70 26.32
CA GLU A 176 21.03 -7.46 27.64
C GLU A 176 20.69 -6.03 28.09
N GLY A 177 19.77 -5.88 29.05
CA GLY A 177 19.27 -4.56 29.51
C GLY A 177 17.76 -4.35 29.47
N GLY A 178 16.97 -5.30 28.95
CA GLY A 178 15.54 -5.42 29.26
C GLY A 178 14.57 -4.45 28.58
N THR A 179 15.01 -3.72 27.56
CA THR A 179 14.11 -2.96 26.67
C THR A 179 14.30 -3.40 25.24
N THR A 180 13.23 -3.70 24.51
CA THR A 180 13.32 -4.00 23.08
C THR A 180 13.99 -2.84 22.36
N LYS A 181 15.10 -3.10 21.66
CA LYS A 181 15.83 -2.08 20.86
C LYS A 181 14.94 -1.43 19.79
N TRP A 182 13.86 -2.10 19.42
CA TRP A 182 12.92 -1.71 18.38
C TRP A 182 11.49 -1.77 18.92
N GLU A 183 10.67 -0.80 18.53
CA GLU A 183 9.28 -0.64 18.99
C GLU A 183 8.40 -1.84 18.65
N ASN A 184 8.58 -2.43 17.47
CA ASN A 184 7.85 -3.61 17.02
C ASN A 184 8.66 -4.41 15.97
N ALA A 185 8.16 -5.58 15.60
CA ALA A 185 8.80 -6.47 14.63
C ALA A 185 8.92 -5.83 13.23
N VAL A 186 7.95 -5.03 12.79
CA VAL A 186 7.96 -4.37 11.47
C VAL A 186 9.10 -3.34 11.39
N VAL A 187 9.30 -2.55 12.45
CA VAL A 187 10.39 -1.56 12.51
C VAL A 187 11.73 -2.28 12.51
N TYR A 188 11.90 -3.37 13.27
CA TYR A 188 13.12 -4.18 13.25
C TYR A 188 13.39 -4.76 11.85
N LEU A 189 12.38 -5.39 11.24
CA LEU A 189 12.49 -5.97 9.90
C LEU A 189 12.99 -4.93 8.90
N LYS A 190 12.32 -3.78 8.80
CA LYS A 190 12.70 -2.68 7.90
C LYS A 190 14.12 -2.14 8.13
N SER A 191 14.60 -2.21 9.38
CA SER A 191 15.84 -1.55 9.80
C SER A 191 17.06 -2.47 9.75
N VAL A 192 16.86 -3.78 9.87
CA VAL A 192 17.95 -4.75 10.07
C VAL A 192 17.86 -5.94 9.12
N VAL A 193 16.66 -6.42 8.80
CA VAL A 193 16.48 -7.73 8.15
C VAL A 193 16.11 -7.59 6.68
N ALA A 194 15.03 -6.88 6.41
CA ALA A 194 14.49 -6.74 5.07
C ALA A 194 15.45 -5.93 4.20
N GLY A 195 15.76 -6.47 3.02
CA GLY A 195 16.60 -5.81 2.03
C GLY A 195 15.91 -4.59 1.37
N PHE A 196 16.37 -4.25 0.17
CA PHE A 196 15.82 -3.16 -0.64
C PHE A 196 14.29 -3.28 -0.81
N ASN A 197 13.55 -2.26 -0.36
CA ASN A 197 12.08 -2.16 -0.43
C ASN A 197 11.33 -3.43 0.04
N MET A 198 11.56 -3.86 1.28
CA MET A 198 10.90 -5.07 1.83
C MET A 198 11.30 -6.37 1.11
N GLY A 199 12.37 -6.34 0.30
CA GLY A 199 13.30 -7.46 0.15
C GLY A 199 12.96 -8.53 -0.90
N SER A 200 11.86 -8.49 -1.65
CA SER A 200 11.60 -9.55 -2.64
C SER A 200 11.67 -9.08 -4.10
N ILE A 201 12.52 -9.75 -4.89
CA ILE A 201 12.51 -9.72 -6.36
C ILE A 201 11.52 -10.77 -6.90
N GLY A 202 11.11 -11.72 -6.05
CA GLY A 202 10.20 -12.81 -6.36
C GLY A 202 8.80 -12.57 -5.82
N THR A 203 8.03 -13.65 -5.68
CA THR A 203 6.72 -13.61 -5.04
C THR A 203 6.81 -14.15 -3.63
N THR A 204 6.25 -13.45 -2.65
CA THR A 204 6.11 -13.94 -1.28
C THR A 204 4.70 -14.51 -1.12
N ILE A 205 4.52 -15.79 -1.44
CA ILE A 205 3.26 -16.52 -1.23
C ILE A 205 3.43 -17.48 -0.07
N GLY A 206 2.42 -17.55 0.79
CA GLY A 206 2.38 -18.55 1.85
C GLY A 206 3.38 -18.30 2.97
N GLU A 207 3.80 -17.05 3.19
CA GLU A 207 4.73 -16.66 4.27
C GLU A 207 4.33 -17.25 5.62
N ASN A 208 3.04 -17.21 5.95
CA ASN A 208 2.52 -17.78 7.19
C ASN A 208 2.77 -19.29 7.29
N ARG A 209 2.50 -20.02 6.20
CA ARG A 209 2.77 -21.46 6.13
C ARG A 209 4.27 -21.73 6.27
N TYR A 210 5.10 -20.93 5.60
CA TYR A 210 6.56 -21.00 5.69
C TYR A 210 7.02 -20.79 7.13
N ARG A 211 6.57 -19.72 7.79
CA ARG A 211 6.93 -19.37 9.16
C ARG A 211 6.53 -20.42 10.19
N HIS A 212 5.32 -20.96 10.07
CA HIS A 212 4.83 -22.01 10.97
C HIS A 212 5.65 -23.29 10.80
N SER A 213 5.87 -23.70 9.55
CA SER A 213 6.61 -24.91 9.22
C SER A 213 8.04 -24.85 9.76
N LEU A 214 8.76 -23.75 9.52
CA LEU A 214 10.13 -23.58 10.02
C LEU A 214 10.22 -23.42 11.54
N SER A 215 9.12 -23.08 12.20
CA SER A 215 9.03 -22.99 13.67
C SER A 215 8.54 -24.29 14.30
N ASN A 216 8.37 -25.36 13.52
CA ASN A 216 7.81 -26.65 13.95
C ASN A 216 6.39 -26.52 14.54
N LEU A 217 5.59 -25.59 14.02
CA LEU A 217 4.20 -25.38 14.41
C LEU A 217 3.23 -25.93 13.36
N PRO A 218 2.02 -26.37 13.75
CA PRO A 218 0.94 -26.64 12.82
C PRO A 218 0.65 -25.42 11.94
N VAL A 219 0.39 -25.65 10.66
CA VAL A 219 0.01 -24.59 9.73
C VAL A 219 -1.46 -24.21 9.97
N LEU A 220 -1.69 -22.96 10.40
CA LEU A 220 -3.02 -22.38 10.53
C LEU A 220 -3.36 -21.47 9.34
N GLU A 221 -4.63 -21.47 8.95
CA GLU A 221 -5.22 -20.43 8.08
C GLU A 221 -5.54 -19.17 8.88
N TYR A 222 -5.76 -18.04 8.20
CA TYR A 222 -5.93 -16.72 8.83
C TYR A 222 -6.96 -16.71 9.98
N TYR A 223 -8.15 -17.29 9.77
CA TYR A 223 -9.21 -17.29 10.81
C TYR A 223 -8.87 -18.15 12.01
N ASP A 224 -8.23 -19.31 11.79
CA ASP A 224 -7.87 -20.22 12.88
C ASP A 224 -6.68 -19.68 13.67
N TRP A 225 -5.77 -18.98 13.00
CA TRP A 225 -4.70 -18.24 13.65
C TRP A 225 -5.27 -17.09 14.48
N TYR A 226 -6.15 -16.26 13.93
CA TYR A 226 -6.81 -15.19 14.70
C TYR A 226 -7.50 -15.75 15.96
N LYS A 227 -8.20 -16.88 15.87
CA LYS A 227 -8.82 -17.53 17.04
C LYS A 227 -7.78 -18.02 18.07
N ALA A 228 -6.63 -18.49 17.61
CA ALA A 228 -5.54 -18.96 18.47
C ALA A 228 -4.79 -17.79 19.14
N SER A 229 -4.78 -16.61 18.53
CA SER A 229 -4.04 -15.43 18.98
C SER A 229 -4.84 -14.15 18.72
N PRO A 230 -5.97 -13.93 19.44
CA PRO A 230 -6.88 -12.81 19.19
C PRO A 230 -6.25 -11.45 19.53
N GLU A 231 -5.22 -11.44 20.37
CA GLU A 231 -4.42 -10.28 20.73
C GLU A 231 -3.36 -9.93 19.68
N ASN A 232 -3.26 -10.69 18.59
CA ASN A 232 -2.38 -10.34 17.50
C ASN A 232 -3.02 -9.27 16.60
N GLY A 233 -2.53 -8.03 16.72
CA GLY A 233 -3.08 -6.89 16.00
C GLY A 233 -3.04 -6.99 14.47
N ASP A 234 -2.07 -7.69 13.89
CA ASP A 234 -1.98 -7.91 12.44
C ASP A 234 -3.14 -8.79 11.96
N TYR A 235 -3.41 -9.91 12.64
CA TYR A 235 -4.50 -10.82 12.28
C TYR A 235 -5.88 -10.26 12.58
N TYR A 236 -6.01 -9.51 13.67
CA TYR A 236 -7.24 -8.78 13.97
C TYR A 236 -7.63 -7.85 12.81
N TRP A 237 -6.68 -7.01 12.36
CA TRP A 237 -6.91 -6.11 11.22
C TRP A 237 -7.18 -6.86 9.90
N ARG A 238 -6.40 -7.91 9.59
CA ARG A 238 -6.57 -8.68 8.35
C ARG A 238 -7.93 -9.35 8.26
N ILE A 239 -8.38 -10.01 9.32
CA ILE A 239 -9.69 -10.68 9.34
C ILE A 239 -10.81 -9.66 9.15
N SER A 240 -10.75 -8.55 9.90
CA SER A 240 -11.72 -7.47 9.76
C SER A 240 -11.78 -6.91 8.32
N ALA A 241 -10.63 -6.73 7.67
CA ALA A 241 -10.56 -6.31 6.27
C ALA A 241 -11.09 -7.38 5.30
N MET A 242 -10.75 -8.66 5.50
CA MET A 242 -11.25 -9.77 4.68
C MET A 242 -12.78 -9.85 4.74
N GLU A 243 -13.36 -9.78 5.95
CA GLU A 243 -14.81 -9.77 6.15
C GLU A 243 -15.49 -8.59 5.45
N ALA A 244 -14.87 -7.40 5.50
CA ALA A 244 -15.41 -6.19 4.89
C ALA A 244 -15.31 -6.15 3.36
N PHE A 245 -14.28 -6.77 2.77
CA PHE A 245 -13.92 -6.52 1.37
C PHE A 245 -13.93 -7.75 0.45
N ASP A 246 -13.69 -8.98 0.93
CA ASP A 246 -13.46 -10.15 0.06
C ASP A 246 -14.62 -10.42 -0.91
N ASN A 247 -15.86 -10.27 -0.44
CA ASN A 247 -17.06 -10.54 -1.24
C ASN A 247 -17.40 -9.42 -2.25
N ILE A 248 -16.69 -8.30 -2.23
CA ILE A 248 -16.97 -7.12 -3.06
C ILE A 248 -15.76 -6.67 -3.88
N GLN A 249 -14.70 -7.48 -3.95
CA GLN A 249 -13.50 -7.13 -4.68
C GLN A 249 -13.74 -7.10 -6.19
N VAL A 250 -13.21 -6.07 -6.84
CA VAL A 250 -13.12 -5.94 -8.28
C VAL A 250 -11.68 -5.69 -8.69
N SER A 251 -11.26 -6.28 -9.81
CA SER A 251 -9.96 -5.97 -10.41
C SER A 251 -9.97 -4.56 -10.99
N SER A 252 -8.88 -3.83 -10.82
CA SER A 252 -8.62 -2.62 -11.61
C SER A 252 -7.77 -2.94 -12.84
N LEU A 253 -7.57 -1.89 -13.63
CA LEU A 253 -6.50 -1.87 -14.61
C LEU A 253 -5.13 -2.02 -13.92
N THR A 254 -4.21 -2.65 -14.65
CA THR A 254 -2.79 -2.61 -14.30
C THR A 254 -2.27 -1.21 -14.57
N THR A 255 -1.61 -0.58 -13.60
CA THR A 255 -0.90 0.70 -13.83
C THR A 255 0.40 0.51 -14.61
N LEU A 256 0.85 -0.74 -14.79
CA LEU A 256 2.03 -1.10 -15.58
C LEU A 256 1.67 -1.11 -17.06
N VAL A 257 1.90 0.03 -17.71
CA VAL A 257 1.79 0.20 -19.16
C VAL A 257 3.18 0.58 -19.68
N TYR A 258 3.66 -0.13 -20.69
CA TYR A 258 4.93 0.17 -21.34
C TYR A 258 4.68 0.97 -22.60
N PHE A 259 5.37 2.10 -22.69
CA PHE A 259 5.39 2.96 -23.87
C PHE A 259 6.78 2.94 -24.50
N ASP A 260 6.90 3.42 -25.73
CA ASP A 260 8.20 3.75 -26.31
C ASP A 260 8.88 4.89 -25.54
N GLU A 261 10.15 5.13 -25.84
CA GLU A 261 10.99 6.14 -25.16
C GLU A 261 10.40 7.54 -25.28
N ASP A 262 10.07 7.99 -26.49
CA ASP A 262 9.54 9.33 -26.75
C ASP A 262 8.20 9.55 -26.03
N THR A 263 7.31 8.57 -26.08
CA THR A 263 6.02 8.61 -25.38
C THR A 263 6.23 8.60 -23.85
N SER A 264 7.16 7.80 -23.34
CA SER A 264 7.46 7.74 -21.90
C SER A 264 8.00 9.06 -21.36
N ASP A 265 8.89 9.72 -22.12
CA ASP A 265 9.43 11.04 -21.78
C ASP A 265 8.31 12.09 -21.76
N ARG A 266 7.44 12.08 -22.76
CA ARG A 266 6.31 13.02 -22.83
C ARG A 266 5.29 12.82 -21.71
N ILE A 267 4.96 11.57 -21.38
CA ILE A 267 4.12 11.21 -20.23
C ILE A 267 4.74 11.72 -18.93
N THR A 268 6.06 11.56 -18.77
CA THR A 268 6.79 12.00 -17.56
C THR A 268 6.76 13.53 -17.41
N GLU A 269 6.99 14.26 -18.51
CA GLU A 269 6.89 15.72 -18.54
C GLU A 269 5.48 16.19 -18.14
N LEU A 270 4.45 15.66 -18.81
CA LEU A 270 3.05 15.99 -18.56
C LEU A 270 2.64 15.67 -17.11
N ALA A 271 2.92 14.45 -16.64
CA ALA A 271 2.56 13.98 -15.31
C ALA A 271 3.16 14.86 -14.21
N SER A 272 4.39 15.34 -14.38
CA SER A 272 5.07 16.16 -13.37
C SER A 272 4.30 17.45 -13.04
N VAL A 273 3.74 18.10 -14.06
CA VAL A 273 3.01 19.37 -13.91
C VAL A 273 1.54 19.12 -13.59
N ILE A 274 0.90 18.16 -14.27
CA ILE A 274 -0.51 17.82 -14.09
C ILE A 274 -0.77 17.29 -12.68
N ASN A 275 0.03 16.33 -12.21
CA ASN A 275 -0.20 15.69 -10.91
C ASN A 275 0.02 16.69 -9.77
N ALA A 276 1.08 17.50 -9.86
CA ALA A 276 1.34 18.57 -8.90
C ALA A 276 0.19 19.60 -8.85
N HIS A 277 -0.39 19.93 -10.01
CA HIS A 277 -1.56 20.82 -10.08
C HIS A 277 -2.80 20.19 -9.43
N ILE A 278 -3.12 18.92 -9.75
CA ILE A 278 -4.26 18.19 -9.16
C ILE A 278 -4.15 18.15 -7.63
N GLU A 279 -2.99 17.79 -7.09
CA GLU A 279 -2.76 17.67 -5.65
C GLU A 279 -2.84 19.02 -4.94
N ALA A 280 -2.18 20.06 -5.48
CA ALA A 280 -2.18 21.39 -4.89
C ALA A 280 -3.59 22.02 -4.91
N GLU A 281 -4.32 21.90 -6.02
CA GLU A 281 -5.67 22.45 -6.13
C GLU A 281 -6.68 21.65 -5.31
N SER A 282 -6.54 20.32 -5.21
CA SER A 282 -7.33 19.50 -4.26
C SER A 282 -7.26 20.07 -2.85
N ALA A 283 -6.05 20.30 -2.34
CA ALA A 283 -5.86 20.84 -1.00
C ALA A 283 -6.51 22.23 -0.85
N LYS A 284 -6.38 23.11 -1.85
CA LYS A 284 -6.99 24.44 -1.83
C LYS A 284 -8.51 24.40 -1.84
N PHE A 285 -9.13 23.55 -2.67
CA PHE A 285 -10.59 23.40 -2.70
C PHE A 285 -11.12 22.83 -1.39
N ILE A 286 -10.45 21.79 -0.85
CA ILE A 286 -10.87 21.12 0.40
C ILE A 286 -10.77 22.07 1.59
N THR A 287 -9.68 22.84 1.69
CA THR A 287 -9.48 23.81 2.78
C THR A 287 -10.26 25.10 2.61
N GLY A 288 -10.89 25.31 1.45
CA GLY A 288 -11.61 26.54 1.10
C GLY A 288 -10.70 27.71 0.68
N ALA A 289 -9.40 27.48 0.50
CA ALA A 289 -8.47 28.48 -0.04
C ALA A 289 -8.77 28.82 -1.52
N ARG A 290 -9.44 27.92 -2.25
CA ARG A 290 -10.04 28.17 -3.58
C ARG A 290 -11.52 27.84 -3.55
N SER A 291 -12.34 28.66 -4.21
CA SER A 291 -13.79 28.50 -4.19
C SER A 291 -14.23 27.35 -5.10
N LEU A 292 -15.14 26.48 -4.63
CA LEU A 292 -15.74 25.42 -5.45
C LEU A 292 -16.51 25.95 -6.67
N ASN A 293 -16.84 27.25 -6.73
CA ASN A 293 -17.42 27.87 -7.92
C ASN A 293 -16.40 28.01 -9.07
N GLU A 294 -15.12 27.78 -8.82
CA GLU A 294 -14.03 27.89 -9.81
C GLU A 294 -13.64 26.53 -10.39
N LEU A 295 -14.43 25.47 -10.16
CA LEU A 295 -14.15 24.13 -10.69
C LEU A 295 -14.04 24.11 -12.22
N ASP A 296 -14.88 24.87 -12.92
CA ASP A 296 -14.79 24.97 -14.38
C ASP A 296 -13.45 25.58 -14.85
N ASN A 297 -12.95 26.59 -14.13
CA ASN A 297 -11.64 27.19 -14.39
C ASN A 297 -10.52 26.17 -14.16
N TYR A 298 -10.59 25.41 -13.07
CA TYR A 298 -9.64 24.33 -12.78
C TYR A 298 -9.57 23.31 -13.92
N PHE A 299 -10.70 22.86 -14.46
CA PHE A 299 -10.65 21.92 -15.59
C PHE A 299 -10.08 22.55 -16.86
N THR A 300 -10.34 23.83 -17.11
CA THR A 300 -9.69 24.57 -18.22
C THR A 300 -8.18 24.71 -18.01
N GLU A 301 -7.74 24.99 -16.79
CA GLU A 301 -6.31 25.01 -16.43
C GLU A 301 -5.68 23.64 -16.69
N LEU A 302 -6.32 22.56 -16.24
CA LEU A 302 -5.87 21.19 -16.43
C LEU A 302 -5.75 20.82 -17.93
N ASP A 303 -6.75 21.19 -18.74
CA ASP A 303 -6.71 21.00 -20.20
C ASP A 303 -5.54 21.77 -20.84
N ASN A 304 -5.30 23.01 -20.41
CA ASN A 304 -4.17 23.83 -20.88
C ASN A 304 -2.79 23.26 -20.49
N LEU A 305 -2.73 22.46 -19.41
CA LEU A 305 -1.52 21.73 -19.01
C LEU A 305 -1.27 20.46 -19.84
N GLY A 306 -2.13 20.15 -20.82
CA GLY A 306 -1.98 18.97 -21.67
C GLY A 306 -2.69 17.73 -21.14
N PHE A 307 -3.68 17.87 -20.26
CA PHE A 307 -4.38 16.73 -19.66
C PHE A 307 -5.07 15.81 -20.68
N GLN A 308 -5.62 16.36 -21.75
CA GLN A 308 -6.26 15.54 -22.80
C GLN A 308 -5.24 14.67 -23.55
N GLU A 309 -4.03 15.20 -23.78
CA GLU A 309 -2.91 14.45 -24.36
C GLU A 309 -2.48 13.34 -23.39
N TYR A 310 -2.29 13.70 -22.11
CA TYR A 310 -1.91 12.75 -21.06
C TYR A 310 -2.91 11.60 -20.89
N LEU A 311 -4.21 11.92 -20.82
CA LEU A 311 -5.28 10.92 -20.78
C LEU A 311 -5.32 10.07 -22.06
N GLY A 312 -5.06 10.70 -23.21
CA GLY A 312 -5.02 10.05 -24.53
C GLY A 312 -4.05 8.87 -24.57
N TYR A 313 -2.82 9.06 -24.09
CA TYR A 313 -1.82 7.98 -24.05
C TYR A 313 -2.31 6.73 -23.33
N TYR A 314 -2.93 6.89 -22.15
CA TYR A 314 -3.49 5.76 -21.42
C TYR A 314 -4.74 5.20 -22.08
N ALA A 315 -5.63 6.05 -22.59
CA ALA A 315 -6.84 5.60 -23.28
C ALA A 315 -6.49 4.70 -24.48
N GLU A 316 -5.50 5.09 -25.28
CA GLU A 316 -4.99 4.32 -26.41
C GLU A 316 -4.32 3.02 -25.96
N ALA A 317 -3.44 3.08 -24.98
CA ALA A 317 -2.72 1.90 -24.51
C ALA A 317 -3.66 0.83 -23.90
N TYR A 318 -4.66 1.24 -23.12
CA TYR A 318 -5.64 0.29 -22.57
C TYR A 318 -6.65 -0.20 -23.61
N ALA A 319 -7.00 0.61 -24.63
CA ALA A 319 -7.80 0.11 -25.75
C ALA A 319 -7.06 -1.02 -26.48
N ALA A 320 -5.77 -0.84 -26.77
CA ALA A 320 -4.93 -1.87 -27.38
C ALA A 320 -4.80 -3.12 -26.48
N ALA A 321 -4.71 -2.95 -25.16
CA ALA A 321 -4.68 -4.08 -24.23
C ALA A 321 -6.00 -4.88 -24.27
N LEU A 322 -7.16 -4.22 -24.31
CA LEU A 322 -8.47 -4.88 -24.37
C LEU A 322 -8.74 -5.62 -25.69
N GLU A 323 -8.01 -5.32 -26.77
CA GLU A 323 -8.10 -6.05 -28.05
C GLU A 323 -7.21 -7.31 -28.08
N ASN A 324 -6.20 -7.38 -27.20
CA ASN A 324 -5.22 -8.47 -27.15
C ASN A 324 -5.47 -9.51 -26.03
N TYR A 325 -6.56 -9.37 -25.27
CA TYR A 325 -7.01 -10.28 -24.21
C TYR A 325 -8.49 -10.67 -24.40
#